data_AF-A0A7Y5A290-F1
#
_entry.id   AF-A0A7Y5A290-F1
#
_cell.length_a   1.000
_cell.length_b   1.000
_cell.length_c   1.000
_cell.angle_alpha   90.00
_cell.angle_beta   90.00
_cell.angle_gamma   90.00
#
_symmetry.space_group_name_H-M   'P 1'
#
loop_
_entity.id
_entity.type
_entity.pdbx_description
1 polymer ?
#
loop_
_entity_poly.entity_id
_entity_poly.type
_entity_poly.pdbx_seq_one_letter_code
_entity_poly.pdbx_strand_id
1 'polypeptide(L)'
;MIRKKYMKFSTYIYEPDKSIEVYKETEKFFEENPEIKKRIEELGWIYHTVGMIIPQNSENFWSGHYFPFNDSWEELQVSFTQICFGLYKQAFVSLRGGLELGMLSVYFNINDDGHNAVAEWLHAKENREADTPFAKTIWKIILQNDNIRKFNEKHNIETVHKNFGYLHDYVHAKGAKHSNQMGILKNNSQTFEAELISKWLKSYADIISLICTLHLLKYPISVVRFDYNKKFGIDIPSFGGLEEYNFDKIAAILPDKYIEDIKLIAKEDPTTQRTIQEINALPDMTEEQVEEQIINLEKMFIKNGEGFTSWLDDQEKQLKSFGIEEFDNEMKARIELLKKWAEENNFMEPKAKRKGWDI
;
A
#
# COMPACT_ATOMS: atom_id res chain seq x y z
N MET A 1 -21.74 -42.08 -19.56
CA MET A 1 -22.86 -41.46 -18.81
C MET A 1 -22.32 -40.18 -18.19
N ILE A 2 -22.41 -39.05 -18.89
CA ILE A 2 -21.84 -37.77 -18.44
C ILE A 2 -22.81 -37.20 -17.40
N ARG A 3 -22.40 -37.19 -16.13
CA ARG A 3 -23.16 -36.47 -15.08
C ARG A 3 -23.19 -35.00 -15.47
N LYS A 4 -24.34 -34.51 -15.92
CA LYS A 4 -24.64 -33.07 -15.95
C LYS A 4 -24.36 -32.56 -14.53
N LYS A 5 -23.30 -31.78 -14.36
CA LYS A 5 -23.06 -31.03 -13.13
C LYS A 5 -24.22 -30.04 -13.07
N TYR A 6 -25.22 -30.35 -12.25
CA TYR A 6 -26.38 -29.49 -12.08
C TYR A 6 -25.89 -28.13 -11.60
N MET A 7 -26.33 -27.04 -12.25
CA MET A 7 -26.12 -25.70 -11.72
C MET A 7 -26.64 -25.68 -10.28
N LYS A 8 -25.79 -25.29 -9.32
CA LYS A 8 -26.15 -25.33 -7.89
C LYS A 8 -27.34 -24.41 -7.59
N PHE A 9 -27.48 -23.34 -8.37
CA PHE A 9 -28.60 -22.40 -8.31
C PHE A 9 -29.06 -22.03 -9.73
N SER A 10 -30.22 -22.54 -10.15
CA SER A 10 -30.66 -22.53 -11.56
C SER A 10 -30.91 -21.16 -12.20
N THR A 11 -31.04 -20.10 -11.39
CA THR A 11 -31.28 -18.73 -11.87
C THR A 11 -30.00 -17.89 -11.97
N TYR A 12 -28.86 -18.41 -11.51
CA TYR A 12 -27.61 -17.64 -11.42
C TYR A 12 -26.57 -18.17 -12.40
N ILE A 13 -26.04 -17.28 -13.23
CA ILE A 13 -25.03 -17.60 -14.25
C ILE A 13 -23.60 -17.57 -13.67
N TYR A 14 -23.36 -16.74 -12.65
CA TYR A 14 -22.07 -16.71 -11.95
C TYR A 14 -22.02 -17.84 -10.93
N GLU A 15 -21.11 -18.78 -11.14
CA GLU A 15 -20.92 -19.92 -10.25
C GLU A 15 -19.51 -19.93 -9.63
N PRO A 16 -19.36 -20.18 -8.31
CA PRO A 16 -18.05 -20.27 -7.68
C PRO A 16 -17.13 -21.31 -8.34
N ASP A 17 -17.66 -22.48 -8.67
CA ASP A 17 -16.94 -23.55 -9.35
C ASP A 17 -16.34 -23.07 -10.69
N LYS A 18 -17.04 -22.19 -11.42
CA LYS A 18 -16.56 -21.61 -12.68
C LYS A 18 -15.48 -20.56 -12.47
N SER A 19 -15.61 -19.73 -11.43
CA SER A 19 -14.53 -18.81 -11.05
C SER A 19 -13.25 -19.58 -10.68
N ILE A 20 -13.34 -20.71 -9.99
CA ILE A 20 -12.17 -21.56 -9.69
C ILE A 20 -11.54 -22.15 -10.97
N GLU A 21 -12.35 -22.55 -11.95
CA GLU A 21 -11.83 -22.98 -13.27
C GLU A 21 -11.06 -21.85 -13.96
N VAL A 22 -11.61 -20.62 -13.99
CA VAL A 22 -10.93 -19.45 -14.56
C VAL A 22 -9.66 -19.07 -13.79
N TYR A 23 -9.68 -19.21 -12.46
CA TYR A 23 -8.51 -18.95 -11.63
C TYR A 23 -7.33 -19.84 -12.02
N LYS A 24 -7.55 -21.15 -12.23
CA LYS A 24 -6.50 -22.07 -12.67
C LYS A 24 -5.93 -21.74 -14.04
N GLU A 25 -6.79 -21.32 -14.97
CA GLU A 25 -6.33 -20.85 -16.28
C GLU A 25 -5.54 -19.53 -16.16
N THR A 26 -5.92 -18.67 -15.22
CA THR A 26 -5.18 -17.43 -14.92
C THR A 26 -3.82 -17.72 -14.28
N GLU A 27 -3.73 -18.67 -13.34
CA GLU A 27 -2.46 -19.13 -12.78
C GLU A 27 -1.53 -19.65 -13.87
N LYS A 28 -2.05 -20.53 -14.73
CA LYS A 28 -1.30 -21.05 -15.89
C LYS A 28 -0.84 -19.93 -16.82
N PHE A 29 -1.70 -18.94 -17.10
CA PHE A 29 -1.32 -17.77 -17.89
C PHE A 29 -0.16 -16.99 -17.24
N PHE A 30 -0.15 -16.82 -15.92
CA PHE A 30 0.95 -16.17 -15.21
C PHE A 30 2.24 -16.99 -15.16
N GLU A 31 2.15 -18.32 -15.12
CA GLU A 31 3.30 -19.22 -15.27
C GLU A 31 3.93 -19.11 -16.67
N GLU A 32 3.09 -19.03 -17.70
CA GLU A 32 3.52 -18.89 -19.10
C GLU A 32 4.01 -17.47 -19.45
N ASN A 33 3.62 -16.46 -18.66
CA ASN A 33 3.93 -15.04 -18.87
C ASN A 33 4.50 -14.41 -17.57
N PRO A 34 5.69 -14.84 -17.11
CA PRO A 34 6.26 -14.45 -15.82
C PRO A 34 6.50 -12.94 -15.71
N GLU A 35 6.73 -12.23 -16.82
CA GLU A 35 6.88 -10.78 -16.87
C GLU A 35 5.60 -10.03 -16.49
N ILE A 36 4.42 -10.56 -16.87
CA ILE A 36 3.12 -9.99 -16.48
C ILE A 36 2.91 -10.16 -14.98
N LYS A 37 3.17 -11.36 -14.46
CA LYS A 37 3.08 -11.66 -13.03
C LYS A 37 4.00 -10.75 -12.22
N LYS A 38 5.28 -10.70 -12.61
CA LYS A 38 6.29 -9.87 -11.95
C LYS A 38 5.87 -8.39 -11.96
N ARG A 39 5.34 -7.90 -13.08
CA ARG A 39 4.87 -6.51 -13.18
C ARG A 39 3.72 -6.20 -12.22
N ILE A 40 2.78 -7.13 -12.03
CA ILE A 40 1.68 -6.97 -11.07
C ILE A 40 2.22 -6.92 -9.64
N GLU A 41 3.11 -7.86 -9.29
CA GLU A 41 3.73 -7.93 -7.96
C GLU A 41 4.55 -6.66 -7.66
N GLU A 42 5.36 -6.20 -8.62
CA GLU A 42 6.13 -4.95 -8.51
C GLU A 42 5.21 -3.74 -8.29
N LEU A 43 4.14 -3.62 -9.07
CA LEU A 43 3.17 -2.53 -8.92
C LEU A 43 2.46 -2.57 -7.55
N GLY A 44 2.10 -3.76 -7.07
CA GLY A 44 1.52 -3.93 -5.74
C GLY A 44 2.47 -3.47 -4.63
N TRP A 45 3.74 -3.89 -4.69
CA TRP A 45 4.77 -3.43 -3.75
C TRP A 45 5.01 -1.93 -3.83
N ILE A 46 5.04 -1.36 -5.04
CA ILE A 46 5.19 0.08 -5.22
C ILE A 46 4.05 0.84 -4.56
N TYR A 47 2.80 0.40 -4.77
CA TYR A 47 1.65 1.05 -4.14
C TYR A 47 1.69 0.93 -2.61
N HIS A 48 2.08 -0.23 -2.08
CA HIS A 48 2.30 -0.40 -0.65
C HIS A 48 3.35 0.57 -0.10
N THR A 49 4.47 0.78 -0.82
CA THR A 49 5.51 1.74 -0.46
C THR A 49 4.99 3.19 -0.40
N VAL A 50 3.98 3.57 -1.18
CA VAL A 50 3.37 4.91 -1.11
C VAL A 50 2.84 5.21 0.29
N GLY A 51 2.36 4.20 1.02
CA GLY A 51 1.91 4.36 2.40
C GLY A 51 2.99 4.92 3.32
N MET A 52 4.26 4.56 3.10
CA MET A 52 5.40 5.07 3.87
C MET A 52 5.66 6.57 3.67
N ILE A 53 5.11 7.16 2.60
CA ILE A 53 5.25 8.59 2.30
C ILE A 53 4.32 9.43 3.20
N ILE A 54 3.20 8.86 3.65
CA ILE A 54 2.21 9.58 4.46
C ILE A 54 2.74 9.68 5.89
N PRO A 55 3.07 10.88 6.39
CA PRO A 55 3.69 11.02 7.70
C PRO A 55 2.78 10.55 8.83
N GLN A 56 3.36 9.84 9.81
CA GLN A 56 2.68 9.42 11.02
C GLN A 56 3.41 9.94 12.26
N ASN A 57 2.66 10.52 13.19
CA ASN A 57 3.12 11.01 14.48
C ASN A 57 2.10 10.69 15.58
N SER A 58 2.44 10.96 16.84
CA SER A 58 1.56 10.66 17.98
C SER A 58 0.20 11.36 17.92
N GLU A 59 0.08 12.49 17.21
CA GLU A 59 -1.16 13.26 17.09
C GLU A 59 -2.09 12.66 16.03
N ASN A 60 -1.54 12.20 14.90
CA ASN A 60 -2.33 11.71 13.77
C ASN A 60 -2.46 10.18 13.72
N PHE A 61 -1.70 9.41 14.52
CA PHE A 61 -1.68 7.93 14.45
C PHE A 61 -3.07 7.28 14.57
N TRP A 62 -3.95 7.83 15.40
CA TRP A 62 -5.33 7.31 15.60
C TRP A 62 -6.41 8.13 14.93
N SER A 63 -6.03 9.07 14.09
CA SER A 63 -6.99 10.02 13.52
C SER A 63 -7.79 9.49 12.34
N GLY A 64 -7.35 8.38 11.75
CA GLY A 64 -7.95 7.87 10.52
C GLY A 64 -7.50 8.56 9.23
N HIS A 65 -6.56 9.51 9.27
CA HIS A 65 -6.05 10.18 8.06
C HIS A 65 -5.44 9.20 7.03
N TYR A 66 -4.97 8.05 7.51
CA TYR A 66 -4.38 6.97 6.72
C TYR A 66 -5.41 6.00 6.13
N PHE A 67 -6.66 6.04 6.62
CA PHE A 67 -7.71 5.11 6.24
C PHE A 67 -8.03 5.10 4.73
N PRO A 68 -8.18 6.25 4.04
CA PRO A 68 -8.46 6.24 2.60
C PRO A 68 -7.37 5.57 1.77
N PHE A 69 -6.11 5.66 2.20
CA PHE A 69 -5.01 4.94 1.55
C PHE A 69 -5.13 3.43 1.75
N ASN A 70 -5.43 2.97 2.98
CA ASN A 70 -5.65 1.56 3.27
C ASN A 70 -6.81 0.98 2.45
N ASP A 71 -7.97 1.63 2.47
CA ASP A 71 -9.14 1.18 1.70
C ASP A 71 -8.87 1.21 0.19
N SER A 72 -8.09 2.18 -0.28
CA SER A 72 -7.63 2.19 -1.67
C SER A 72 -6.78 0.96 -2.00
N TRP A 73 -5.85 0.58 -1.12
CA TRP A 73 -5.05 -0.62 -1.29
C TRP A 73 -5.90 -1.90 -1.23
N GLU A 74 -6.89 -1.96 -0.36
CA GLU A 74 -7.85 -3.07 -0.31
C GLU A 74 -8.64 -3.19 -1.62
N GLU A 75 -9.18 -2.09 -2.15
CA GLU A 75 -9.91 -2.10 -3.44
C GLU A 75 -9.02 -2.54 -4.61
N LEU A 76 -7.74 -2.16 -4.62
CA LEU A 76 -6.77 -2.63 -5.62
C LEU A 76 -6.52 -4.14 -5.51
N GLN A 77 -6.43 -4.70 -4.30
CA GLN A 77 -6.31 -6.15 -4.08
C GLN A 77 -7.59 -6.91 -4.46
N VAL A 78 -8.76 -6.37 -4.10
CA VAL A 78 -10.06 -6.90 -4.49
C VAL A 78 -10.20 -6.91 -6.01
N SER A 79 -9.77 -5.84 -6.67
CA SER A 79 -9.76 -5.73 -8.13
C SER A 79 -8.89 -6.82 -8.78
N PHE A 80 -7.67 -7.04 -8.28
CA PHE A 80 -6.82 -8.13 -8.74
C PHE A 80 -7.47 -9.51 -8.50
N THR A 81 -8.06 -9.71 -7.33
CA THR A 81 -8.75 -10.98 -7.02
C THR A 81 -9.89 -11.23 -8.01
N GLN A 82 -10.70 -10.22 -8.29
CA GLN A 82 -11.81 -10.29 -9.23
C GLN A 82 -11.35 -10.54 -10.68
N ILE A 83 -10.22 -9.96 -11.12
CA ILE A 83 -9.67 -10.22 -12.47
C ILE A 83 -9.29 -11.69 -12.62
N CYS A 84 -8.67 -12.27 -11.58
CA CYS A 84 -8.26 -13.68 -11.56
C CYS A 84 -9.44 -14.66 -11.55
N PHE A 85 -10.58 -14.27 -10.99
CA PHE A 85 -11.79 -15.09 -10.95
C PHE A 85 -12.74 -14.91 -12.15
N GLY A 86 -12.33 -14.15 -13.18
CA GLY A 86 -13.14 -13.90 -14.37
C GLY A 86 -14.30 -12.93 -14.15
N LEU A 87 -14.26 -12.13 -13.08
CA LEU A 87 -15.25 -11.11 -12.73
C LEU A 87 -14.81 -9.74 -13.29
N TYR A 88 -14.54 -9.70 -14.60
CA TYR A 88 -13.83 -8.59 -15.25
C TYR A 88 -14.50 -7.22 -15.05
N LYS A 89 -15.83 -7.12 -15.22
CA LYS A 89 -16.57 -5.87 -14.98
C LYS A 89 -16.33 -5.37 -13.56
N GLN A 90 -16.47 -6.24 -12.57
CA GLN A 90 -16.29 -5.90 -11.16
C GLN A 90 -14.84 -5.47 -10.90
N ALA A 91 -13.86 -6.14 -11.49
CA ALA A 91 -12.46 -5.74 -11.36
C ALA A 91 -12.22 -4.28 -11.77
N PHE A 92 -12.81 -3.82 -12.88
CA PHE A 92 -12.72 -2.41 -13.30
C PHE A 92 -13.53 -1.46 -12.40
N VAL A 93 -14.61 -1.92 -11.77
CA VAL A 93 -15.35 -1.14 -10.76
C VAL A 93 -14.49 -0.94 -9.51
N SER A 94 -13.83 -1.99 -9.01
CA SER A 94 -12.90 -1.89 -7.88
C SER A 94 -11.64 -1.09 -8.22
N LEU A 95 -11.12 -1.14 -9.46
CA LEU A 95 -10.04 -0.22 -9.89
C LEU A 95 -10.45 1.26 -9.74
N ARG A 96 -11.70 1.58 -10.07
CA ARG A 96 -12.23 2.94 -9.88
C ARG A 96 -12.29 3.29 -8.39
N GLY A 97 -12.75 2.37 -7.54
CA GLY A 97 -12.75 2.55 -6.10
C GLY A 97 -11.34 2.85 -5.57
N GLY A 98 -10.36 2.04 -5.96
CA GLY A 98 -8.95 2.27 -5.64
C GLY A 98 -8.44 3.65 -6.08
N LEU A 99 -8.73 4.07 -7.31
CA LEU A 99 -8.37 5.41 -7.79
C LEU A 99 -8.99 6.53 -6.95
N GLU A 100 -10.30 6.45 -6.70
CA GLU A 100 -11.05 7.50 -5.98
C GLU A 100 -10.59 7.62 -4.52
N LEU A 101 -10.39 6.49 -3.83
CA LEU A 101 -9.89 6.44 -2.45
C LEU A 101 -8.42 6.87 -2.36
N GLY A 102 -7.58 6.50 -3.33
CA GLY A 102 -6.17 6.89 -3.36
C GLY A 102 -6.01 8.40 -3.58
N MET A 103 -6.90 9.02 -4.34
CA MET A 103 -6.99 10.48 -4.44
C MET A 103 -7.54 11.12 -3.16
N LEU A 104 -8.50 10.45 -2.51
CA LEU A 104 -9.10 10.91 -1.27
C LEU A 104 -8.08 10.95 -0.12
N SER A 105 -7.12 10.01 -0.11
CA SER A 105 -5.95 10.04 0.77
C SER A 105 -5.20 11.37 0.65
N VAL A 106 -4.87 11.80 -0.57
CA VAL A 106 -4.17 13.08 -0.81
C VAL A 106 -5.05 14.26 -0.42
N TYR A 107 -6.34 14.20 -0.74
CA TYR A 107 -7.32 15.24 -0.41
C TYR A 107 -7.39 15.52 1.09
N PHE A 108 -7.61 14.49 1.92
CA PHE A 108 -7.73 14.70 3.36
C PHE A 108 -6.41 15.16 3.97
N ASN A 109 -5.29 14.70 3.43
CA ASN A 109 -3.97 15.08 3.93
C ASN A 109 -3.44 16.41 3.36
N ILE A 110 -4.14 17.08 2.44
CA ILE A 110 -3.63 18.23 1.68
C ILE A 110 -3.22 19.43 2.56
N ASN A 111 -3.95 19.65 3.66
CA ASN A 111 -3.78 20.79 4.58
C ASN A 111 -3.13 20.38 5.91
N ASP A 112 -2.63 19.15 6.02
CA ASP A 112 -2.05 18.57 7.24
C ASP A 112 -3.01 18.53 8.46
N ASP A 113 -4.30 18.80 8.24
CA ASP A 113 -5.42 18.67 9.20
C ASP A 113 -6.32 17.46 8.89
N GLY A 114 -5.74 16.44 8.25
CA GLY A 114 -6.48 15.26 7.78
C GLY A 114 -7.23 14.54 8.88
N HIS A 115 -6.79 14.67 10.14
CA HIS A 115 -7.42 14.07 11.30
C HIS A 115 -8.79 14.66 11.66
N ASN A 116 -9.00 15.97 11.49
CA ASN A 116 -10.30 16.59 11.70
C ASN A 116 -11.19 16.46 10.46
N ALA A 117 -10.61 16.59 9.27
CA ALA A 117 -11.34 16.51 8.02
C ALA A 117 -11.89 15.10 7.71
N VAL A 118 -11.16 14.05 8.09
CA VAL A 118 -11.58 12.66 7.83
C VAL A 118 -12.55 12.12 8.87
N ALA A 119 -12.56 12.67 10.10
CA ALA A 119 -13.26 12.05 11.23
C ALA A 119 -14.77 11.86 10.98
N GLU A 120 -15.43 12.86 10.40
CA GLU A 120 -16.87 12.74 10.11
C GLU A 120 -17.17 11.71 9.02
N TRP A 121 -16.34 11.70 7.97
CA TRP A 121 -16.43 10.76 6.86
C TRP A 121 -16.14 9.32 7.33
N LEU A 122 -15.10 9.13 8.16
CA LEU A 122 -14.72 7.83 8.74
C LEU A 122 -15.81 7.26 9.66
N HIS A 123 -16.48 8.12 10.44
CA HIS A 123 -17.59 7.72 11.30
C HIS A 123 -18.93 7.63 10.57
N ALA A 124 -18.95 7.79 9.24
CA ALA A 124 -20.15 7.73 8.41
C ALA A 124 -21.31 8.59 8.95
N LYS A 125 -21.00 9.83 9.39
CA LYS A 125 -22.03 10.73 9.90
C LYS A 125 -23.07 11.04 8.83
N GLU A 126 -24.34 11.11 9.23
CA GLU A 126 -25.46 11.42 8.33
C GLU A 126 -25.59 12.93 8.06
N ASN A 127 -24.52 13.56 7.58
CA ASN A 127 -24.52 14.96 7.16
C ASN A 127 -23.82 15.12 5.80
N ARG A 128 -24.06 16.25 5.12
CA ARG A 128 -23.57 16.46 3.76
C ARG A 128 -22.06 16.67 3.71
N GLU A 129 -21.50 17.22 4.79
CA GLU A 129 -20.09 17.50 4.96
C GLU A 129 -19.26 16.21 5.10
N ALA A 130 -19.89 15.12 5.56
CA ALA A 130 -19.32 13.79 5.70
C ALA A 130 -19.49 12.91 4.44
N ASP A 131 -20.19 13.37 3.40
CA ASP A 131 -20.28 12.65 2.13
C ASP A 131 -18.94 12.67 1.39
N THR A 132 -18.63 11.58 0.65
CA THR A 132 -17.44 11.54 -0.21
C THR A 132 -17.51 12.67 -1.25
N PRO A 133 -16.51 13.57 -1.31
CA PRO A 133 -16.54 14.70 -2.24
C PRO A 133 -16.42 14.24 -3.70
N PHE A 134 -17.11 14.93 -4.60
CA PHE A 134 -16.96 14.69 -6.03
C PHE A 134 -15.52 14.99 -6.51
N ALA A 135 -15.07 14.28 -7.55
CA ALA A 135 -13.72 14.46 -8.12
C ALA A 135 -13.39 15.92 -8.47
N LYS A 136 -14.38 16.72 -8.94
CA LYS A 136 -14.19 18.16 -9.19
C LYS A 136 -13.83 18.94 -7.92
N THR A 137 -14.47 18.60 -6.80
CA THR A 137 -14.19 19.21 -5.49
C THR A 137 -12.82 18.77 -5.00
N ILE A 138 -12.50 17.48 -5.13
CA ILE A 138 -11.18 16.93 -4.78
C ILE A 138 -10.08 17.69 -5.52
N TRP A 139 -10.15 17.79 -6.86
CA TRP A 139 -9.15 18.51 -7.65
C TRP A 139 -9.06 19.99 -7.31
N LYS A 140 -10.19 20.66 -7.06
CA LYS A 140 -10.18 22.07 -6.64
C LYS A 140 -9.34 22.28 -5.37
N ILE A 141 -9.42 21.36 -4.42
CA ILE A 141 -8.69 21.41 -3.16
C ILE A 141 -7.24 20.96 -3.33
N ILE A 142 -7.00 19.84 -4.02
CA ILE A 142 -5.64 19.33 -4.29
C ILE A 142 -4.78 20.38 -5.01
N LEU A 143 -5.35 21.14 -5.96
CA LEU A 143 -4.66 22.20 -6.69
C LEU A 143 -4.41 23.47 -5.88
N GLN A 144 -4.87 23.55 -4.62
CA GLN A 144 -4.47 24.62 -3.71
C GLN A 144 -3.03 24.42 -3.21
N ASN A 145 -2.55 23.17 -3.19
CA ASN A 145 -1.15 22.89 -2.89
C ASN A 145 -0.25 23.38 -4.03
N ASP A 146 0.74 24.22 -3.69
CA ASP A 146 1.61 24.88 -4.66
C ASP A 146 2.42 23.88 -5.51
N ASN A 147 2.90 22.80 -4.89
CA ASN A 147 3.70 21.77 -5.57
C ASN A 147 2.86 21.05 -6.63
N ILE A 148 1.65 20.61 -6.24
CA ILE A 148 0.73 19.93 -7.15
C ILE A 148 0.24 20.87 -8.25
N ARG A 149 -0.06 22.13 -7.93
CA ARG A 149 -0.49 23.13 -8.92
C ARG A 149 0.58 23.38 -9.98
N LYS A 150 1.81 23.71 -9.57
CA LYS A 150 2.95 23.95 -10.48
C LYS A 150 3.21 22.73 -11.37
N PHE A 151 3.17 21.52 -10.79
CA PHE A 151 3.36 20.29 -11.55
C PHE A 151 2.23 20.05 -12.56
N ASN A 152 0.98 20.29 -12.16
CA ASN A 152 -0.17 20.15 -13.05
C ASN A 152 -0.15 21.14 -14.21
N GLU A 153 0.30 22.39 -14.02
CA GLU A 153 0.46 23.37 -15.10
C GLU A 153 1.43 22.88 -16.19
N LYS A 154 2.46 22.11 -15.81
CA LYS A 154 3.46 21.56 -16.73
C LYS A 154 3.02 20.25 -17.38
N HIS A 155 2.43 19.34 -16.59
CA HIS A 155 2.22 17.94 -16.99
C HIS A 155 0.75 17.54 -17.16
N ASN A 156 -0.19 18.42 -16.81
CA ASN A 156 -1.64 18.20 -16.94
C ASN A 156 -2.14 16.91 -16.25
N ILE A 157 -1.65 16.62 -15.04
CA ILE A 157 -2.04 15.41 -14.28
C ILE A 157 -3.54 15.32 -13.98
N GLU A 158 -4.26 16.44 -13.89
CA GLU A 158 -5.73 16.45 -13.81
C GLU A 158 -6.36 15.87 -15.09
N THR A 159 -5.78 16.15 -16.26
CA THR A 159 -6.22 15.58 -17.53
C THR A 159 -5.92 14.09 -17.59
N VAL A 160 -4.76 13.66 -17.08
CA VAL A 160 -4.45 12.22 -16.91
C VAL A 160 -5.55 11.54 -16.09
N HIS A 161 -5.95 12.14 -14.96
CA HIS A 161 -7.07 11.63 -14.18
C HIS A 161 -8.39 11.59 -14.97
N LYS A 162 -8.75 12.66 -15.68
CA LYS A 162 -9.97 12.72 -16.50
C LYS A 162 -10.02 11.60 -17.56
N ASN A 163 -8.86 11.18 -18.06
CA ASN A 163 -8.79 10.05 -19.00
C ASN A 163 -9.21 8.71 -18.37
N PHE A 164 -9.25 8.57 -17.05
CA PHE A 164 -9.85 7.41 -16.37
C PHE A 164 -11.38 7.47 -16.28
N GLY A 165 -12.02 8.51 -16.81
CA GLY A 165 -13.48 8.63 -16.82
C GLY A 165 -14.20 7.44 -17.47
N TYR A 166 -13.55 6.68 -18.35
CA TYR A 166 -14.12 5.45 -18.92
C TYR A 166 -14.36 4.35 -17.86
N LEU A 167 -13.72 4.39 -16.70
CA LEU A 167 -14.00 3.42 -15.63
C LEU A 167 -15.44 3.54 -15.13
N HIS A 168 -16.05 4.74 -15.21
CA HIS A 168 -17.47 4.94 -14.93
C HIS A 168 -18.38 4.13 -15.86
N ASP A 169 -17.94 3.88 -17.10
CA ASP A 169 -18.70 3.08 -18.05
C ASP A 169 -18.85 1.62 -17.60
N TYR A 170 -17.95 1.11 -16.73
CA TYR A 170 -18.08 -0.21 -16.12
C TYR A 170 -19.06 -0.26 -14.96
N VAL A 171 -19.24 0.83 -14.22
CA VAL A 171 -20.18 0.90 -13.08
C VAL A 171 -21.62 0.74 -13.59
N HIS A 172 -22.01 1.56 -14.54
CA HIS A 172 -23.36 1.55 -15.12
C HIS A 172 -23.49 0.69 -16.38
N ALA A 173 -22.41 0.01 -16.79
CA ALA A 173 -22.35 -0.82 -18.00
C ALA A 173 -22.82 -0.07 -19.27
N LYS A 174 -22.11 0.98 -19.67
CA LYS A 174 -22.39 1.74 -20.89
C LYS A 174 -22.10 0.89 -22.14
N GLY A 175 -23.11 0.14 -22.56
CA GLY A 175 -23.04 -0.78 -23.70
C GLY A 175 -22.35 -2.11 -23.37
N ALA A 176 -22.49 -3.08 -24.29
CA ALA A 176 -21.98 -4.44 -24.09
C ALA A 176 -20.47 -4.50 -23.82
N LYS A 177 -19.68 -3.56 -24.38
CA LYS A 177 -18.22 -3.48 -24.21
C LYS A 177 -17.77 -3.37 -22.74
N HIS A 178 -18.58 -2.77 -21.87
CA HIS A 178 -18.27 -2.55 -20.45
C HIS A 178 -19.06 -3.50 -19.53
N SER A 179 -19.56 -4.59 -20.08
CA SER A 179 -20.23 -5.68 -19.37
C SER A 179 -19.42 -6.96 -19.53
N ASN A 180 -19.72 -7.98 -18.72
CA ASN A 180 -19.13 -9.32 -18.86
C ASN A 180 -19.67 -10.09 -20.08
N GLN A 181 -20.71 -9.60 -20.75
CA GLN A 181 -21.28 -10.13 -22.01
C GLN A 181 -21.76 -11.59 -22.00
N MET A 182 -21.78 -12.24 -20.83
CA MET A 182 -22.26 -13.62 -20.64
C MET A 182 -23.71 -13.75 -21.10
N GLY A 183 -23.99 -14.80 -21.89
CA GLY A 183 -25.34 -15.09 -22.39
C GLY A 183 -25.84 -14.23 -23.53
N ILE A 184 -25.04 -13.25 -23.97
CA ILE A 184 -25.34 -12.40 -25.12
C ILE A 184 -24.34 -12.69 -26.24
N LEU A 185 -23.06 -12.52 -25.97
CA LEU A 185 -21.97 -12.76 -26.93
C LEU A 185 -21.01 -13.86 -26.48
N LYS A 186 -21.09 -14.26 -25.20
CA LYS A 186 -20.22 -15.25 -24.57
C LYS A 186 -21.04 -16.38 -23.94
N ASN A 187 -20.33 -17.42 -23.52
CA ASN A 187 -20.92 -18.51 -22.75
C ASN A 187 -21.69 -17.98 -21.53
N ASN A 188 -22.73 -18.73 -21.12
CA ASN A 188 -23.45 -18.50 -19.87
C ASN A 188 -22.63 -18.96 -18.66
N SER A 189 -21.38 -18.52 -18.54
CA SER A 189 -20.53 -18.70 -17.35
C SER A 189 -19.26 -17.85 -17.47
N GLN A 190 -18.54 -17.71 -16.36
CA GLN A 190 -17.19 -17.13 -16.33
C GLN A 190 -16.26 -17.88 -17.29
N THR A 191 -15.46 -17.13 -18.03
CA THR A 191 -14.46 -17.64 -18.99
C THR A 191 -13.16 -16.88 -18.81
N PHE A 192 -12.04 -17.51 -19.14
CA PHE A 192 -10.73 -16.87 -19.09
C PHE A 192 -10.51 -15.97 -20.31
N GLU A 193 -10.03 -14.74 -20.08
CA GLU A 193 -9.89 -13.68 -21.09
C GLU A 193 -8.57 -12.91 -20.89
N ALA A 194 -7.48 -13.39 -21.49
CA ALA A 194 -6.15 -12.79 -21.34
C ALA A 194 -6.10 -11.29 -21.71
N GLU A 195 -6.80 -10.88 -22.77
CA GLU A 195 -6.84 -9.48 -23.21
C GLU A 195 -7.40 -8.53 -22.14
N LEU A 196 -8.35 -9.01 -21.34
CA LEU A 196 -8.93 -8.22 -20.25
C LEU A 196 -7.96 -8.06 -19.09
N ILE A 197 -7.10 -9.06 -18.83
CA ILE A 197 -6.01 -8.97 -17.85
C ILE A 197 -4.99 -7.94 -18.31
N SER A 198 -4.56 -7.96 -19.57
CA SER A 198 -3.62 -6.96 -20.10
C SER A 198 -4.19 -5.54 -20.05
N LYS A 199 -5.48 -5.38 -20.39
CA LYS A 199 -6.17 -4.10 -20.28
C LYS A 199 -6.25 -3.62 -18.83
N TRP A 200 -6.60 -4.51 -17.91
CA TRP A 200 -6.65 -4.23 -16.48
C TRP A 200 -5.28 -3.82 -15.95
N LEU A 201 -4.22 -4.55 -16.29
CA LEU A 201 -2.85 -4.26 -15.87
C LEU A 201 -2.39 -2.87 -16.32
N LYS A 202 -2.74 -2.46 -17.55
CA LYS A 202 -2.46 -1.11 -18.02
C LYS A 202 -3.17 -0.05 -17.13
N SER A 203 -4.47 -0.21 -16.91
CA SER A 203 -5.25 0.68 -16.04
C SER A 203 -4.69 0.72 -14.61
N TYR A 204 -4.31 -0.44 -14.08
CA TYR A 204 -3.72 -0.60 -12.75
C TYR A 204 -2.40 0.16 -12.63
N ALA A 205 -1.49 -0.01 -13.60
CA ALA A 205 -0.22 0.70 -13.65
C ALA A 205 -0.41 2.23 -13.75
N ASP A 206 -1.30 2.69 -14.64
CA ASP A 206 -1.55 4.11 -14.85
C ASP A 206 -2.17 4.77 -13.59
N ILE A 207 -3.08 4.07 -12.89
CA ILE A 207 -3.68 4.52 -11.63
C ILE A 207 -2.60 4.64 -10.54
N ILE A 208 -1.78 3.60 -10.36
CA ILE A 208 -0.70 3.59 -9.36
C ILE A 208 0.27 4.74 -9.65
N SER A 209 0.68 4.93 -10.91
CA SER A 209 1.55 6.03 -11.30
C SER A 209 0.97 7.40 -10.93
N LEU A 210 -0.32 7.64 -11.18
CA LEU A 210 -0.99 8.89 -10.83
C LEU A 210 -1.01 9.12 -9.31
N ILE A 211 -1.40 8.09 -8.53
CA ILE A 211 -1.50 8.22 -7.07
C ILE A 211 -0.11 8.41 -6.45
N CYS A 212 0.90 7.66 -6.91
CA CYS A 212 2.29 7.86 -6.50
C CYS A 212 2.72 9.30 -6.75
N THR A 213 2.47 9.81 -7.97
CA THR A 213 2.82 11.19 -8.35
C THR A 213 2.19 12.21 -7.39
N LEU A 214 0.91 12.06 -7.06
CA LEU A 214 0.23 12.98 -6.15
C LEU A 214 0.80 12.95 -4.73
N HIS A 215 1.13 11.77 -4.19
CA HIS A 215 1.76 11.64 -2.87
C HIS A 215 3.18 12.22 -2.85
N LEU A 216 4.01 11.94 -3.87
CA LEU A 216 5.34 12.54 -3.99
C LEU A 216 5.27 14.07 -4.07
N LEU A 217 4.26 14.64 -4.72
CA LEU A 217 4.09 16.09 -4.81
C LEU A 217 3.60 16.71 -3.49
N LYS A 218 2.74 16.02 -2.75
CA LYS A 218 2.32 16.45 -1.41
C LYS A 218 3.47 16.38 -0.41
N TYR A 219 4.31 15.35 -0.50
CA TYR A 219 5.42 15.09 0.41
C TYR A 219 6.73 14.98 -0.37
N PRO A 220 7.26 16.09 -0.91
CA PRO A 220 8.42 16.05 -1.81
C PRO A 220 9.73 15.67 -1.12
N ILE A 221 9.76 15.61 0.22
CA ILE A 221 10.88 14.99 0.95
C ILE A 221 11.12 13.52 0.57
N SER A 222 10.07 12.81 0.11
CA SER A 222 10.15 11.41 -0.35
C SER A 222 11.09 11.17 -1.52
N VAL A 223 11.44 12.21 -2.30
CA VAL A 223 12.38 12.07 -3.43
C VAL A 223 13.82 12.49 -3.09
N VAL A 224 14.05 12.89 -1.84
CA VAL A 224 15.36 13.32 -1.36
C VAL A 224 16.13 12.10 -0.90
N ARG A 225 17.23 11.81 -1.61
CA ARG A 225 18.12 10.71 -1.23
C ARG A 225 18.91 11.08 0.02
N PHE A 226 18.69 10.32 1.08
CA PHE A 226 19.37 10.47 2.36
C PHE A 226 19.46 9.10 3.04
N ASP A 227 20.60 8.81 3.67
CA ASP A 227 20.76 7.62 4.50
C ASP A 227 20.21 7.91 5.91
N TYR A 228 18.92 7.61 6.10
CA TYR A 228 18.23 7.89 7.36
C TYR A 228 18.73 7.00 8.50
N ASN A 229 19.24 5.80 8.21
CA ASN A 229 19.80 4.88 9.22
C ASN A 229 20.97 5.52 9.96
N LYS A 230 21.76 6.33 9.27
CA LYS A 230 22.90 7.05 9.87
C LYS A 230 22.47 8.03 10.98
N LYS A 231 21.26 8.56 10.91
CA LYS A 231 20.73 9.54 11.89
C LYS A 231 19.76 8.93 12.90
N PHE A 232 19.03 7.90 12.50
CA PHE A 232 17.90 7.37 13.27
C PHE A 232 18.04 5.89 13.63
N GLY A 233 19.05 5.19 13.11
CA GLY A 233 19.23 3.76 13.33
C GLY A 233 18.06 2.98 12.76
N ILE A 234 17.45 2.13 13.57
CA ILE A 234 16.29 1.31 13.16
C ILE A 234 14.94 2.00 13.41
N ASP A 235 14.92 3.12 14.12
CA ASP A 235 13.70 3.87 14.49
C ASP A 235 13.56 5.14 13.65
N ILE A 236 13.52 4.98 12.33
CA ILE A 236 13.32 6.09 11.39
C ILE A 236 11.90 6.64 11.55
N PRO A 237 11.73 7.93 11.91
CA PRO A 237 10.39 8.47 12.08
C PRO A 237 9.65 8.52 10.74
N SER A 238 8.33 8.30 10.78
CA SER A 238 7.47 8.41 9.60
C SER A 238 7.19 9.88 9.27
N PHE A 239 8.17 10.58 8.70
CA PHE A 239 8.02 11.98 8.23
C PHE A 239 7.86 12.08 6.71
N GLY A 240 7.70 10.94 6.02
CA GLY A 240 7.50 10.85 4.57
C GLY A 240 8.77 10.72 3.73
N GLY A 241 9.95 10.60 4.36
CA GLY A 241 11.19 10.23 3.67
C GLY A 241 11.16 8.78 3.22
N LEU A 242 11.77 8.49 2.06
CA LEU A 242 11.90 7.13 1.55
C LEU A 242 13.37 6.71 1.48
N GLU A 243 13.62 5.46 1.85
CA GLU A 243 14.87 4.75 1.51
C GLU A 243 15.10 4.77 -0.01
N GLU A 244 16.36 4.86 -0.43
CA GLU A 244 16.71 5.03 -1.85
C GLU A 244 16.13 3.94 -2.75
N TYR A 245 16.18 2.69 -2.31
CA TYR A 245 15.63 1.54 -3.04
C TYR A 245 14.11 1.66 -3.25
N ASN A 246 13.39 2.16 -2.24
CA ASN A 246 11.94 2.34 -2.30
C ASN A 246 11.57 3.47 -3.26
N PHE A 247 12.32 4.57 -3.22
CA PHE A 247 12.17 5.65 -4.19
C PHE A 247 12.47 5.18 -5.63
N ASP A 248 13.52 4.37 -5.83
CA ASP A 248 13.92 3.90 -7.17
C ASP A 248 12.85 3.01 -7.81
N LYS A 249 12.14 2.21 -7.02
CA LYS A 249 10.97 1.46 -7.50
C LYS A 249 9.83 2.35 -7.97
N ILE A 250 9.48 3.39 -7.20
CA ILE A 250 8.44 4.34 -7.57
C ILE A 250 8.87 5.08 -8.84
N ALA A 251 10.12 5.55 -8.90
CA ALA A 251 10.66 6.26 -10.05
C ALA A 251 10.57 5.45 -11.35
N ALA A 252 10.73 4.12 -11.28
CA ALA A 252 10.67 3.23 -12.44
C ALA A 252 9.30 3.13 -13.12
N ILE A 253 8.21 3.60 -12.48
CA ILE A 253 6.86 3.55 -13.05
C ILE A 253 6.32 4.91 -13.48
N LEU A 254 7.00 6.00 -13.13
CA LEU A 254 6.55 7.34 -13.49
C LEU A 254 6.96 7.69 -14.93
N PRO A 255 6.18 8.53 -15.62
CA PRO A 255 6.55 9.06 -16.92
C PRO A 255 7.88 9.80 -16.92
N ASP A 256 8.52 9.84 -18.08
CA ASP A 256 9.76 10.58 -18.30
C ASP A 256 9.64 12.03 -17.81
N LYS A 257 10.72 12.56 -17.22
CA LYS A 257 10.82 13.92 -16.65
C LYS A 257 10.01 14.19 -15.38
N TYR A 258 9.05 13.33 -15.00
CA TYR A 258 8.29 13.54 -13.75
C TYR A 258 9.23 13.62 -12.56
N ILE A 259 10.17 12.69 -12.46
CA ILE A 259 11.13 12.62 -11.35
C ILE A 259 12.06 13.84 -11.30
N GLU A 260 12.53 14.32 -12.45
CA GLU A 260 13.39 15.51 -12.51
C GLU A 260 12.66 16.75 -11.96
N ASP A 261 11.39 16.90 -12.33
CA ASP A 261 10.56 18.02 -11.91
C ASP A 261 10.11 17.91 -10.45
N ILE A 262 9.79 16.71 -9.96
CA ILE A 262 9.48 16.50 -8.54
C ILE A 262 10.71 16.77 -7.67
N LYS A 263 11.92 16.38 -8.13
CA LYS A 263 13.17 16.72 -7.43
C LYS A 263 13.44 18.22 -7.42
N LEU A 264 13.08 18.95 -8.48
CA LEU A 264 13.17 20.41 -8.47
C LEU A 264 12.20 21.02 -7.45
N ILE A 265 10.96 20.53 -7.41
CA ILE A 265 9.97 20.91 -6.39
C ILE A 265 10.53 20.68 -4.98
N ALA A 266 11.09 19.50 -4.69
CA ALA A 266 11.67 19.19 -3.39
C ALA A 266 12.80 20.14 -2.97
N LYS A 267 13.60 20.62 -3.94
CA LYS A 267 14.67 21.62 -3.69
C LYS A 267 14.12 23.01 -3.35
N GLU A 268 12.96 23.36 -3.89
CA GLU A 268 12.32 24.66 -3.69
C GLU A 268 11.34 24.67 -2.51
N ASP A 269 10.84 23.50 -2.09
CA ASP A 269 9.85 23.35 -1.03
C ASP A 269 10.44 23.71 0.35
N PRO A 270 10.00 24.81 1.00
CA PRO A 270 10.61 25.31 2.22
C PRO A 270 10.53 24.34 3.39
N THR A 271 9.43 23.58 3.50
CA THR A 271 9.22 22.59 4.55
C THR A 271 10.23 21.45 4.40
N THR A 272 10.35 20.91 3.19
CA THR A 272 11.33 19.87 2.86
C THR A 272 12.75 20.31 3.15
N GLN A 273 13.13 21.51 2.71
CA GLN A 273 14.48 22.04 2.98
C GLN A 273 14.75 22.23 4.48
N ARG A 274 13.76 22.70 5.25
CA ARG A 274 13.88 22.83 6.70
C ARG A 274 14.06 21.46 7.36
N THR A 275 13.23 20.48 7.04
CA THR A 275 13.34 19.13 7.62
C THR A 275 14.69 18.50 7.30
N ILE A 276 15.21 18.65 6.08
CA ILE A 276 16.54 18.14 5.72
C ILE A 276 17.64 18.84 6.52
N GLN A 277 17.53 20.15 6.74
CA GLN A 277 18.50 20.89 7.57
C GLN A 277 18.46 20.41 9.02
N GLU A 278 17.27 20.18 9.58
CA GLU A 278 17.09 19.62 10.92
C GLU A 278 17.70 18.22 11.04
N ILE A 279 17.43 17.32 10.08
CA ILE A 279 18.00 15.97 10.05
C ILE A 279 19.53 16.01 9.94
N ASN A 280 20.07 16.88 9.10
CA ASN A 280 21.53 17.02 8.94
C ASN A 280 22.21 17.54 10.21
N ALA A 281 21.51 18.36 11.00
CA ALA A 281 22.03 18.91 12.25
C ALA A 281 22.06 17.88 13.39
N LEU A 282 21.33 16.77 13.29
CA LEU A 282 21.41 15.68 14.24
C LEU A 282 22.80 15.03 14.19
N PRO A 283 23.39 14.63 15.33
CA PRO A 283 24.59 13.81 15.32
C PRO A 283 24.30 12.46 14.65
N ASP A 284 25.33 11.85 14.08
CA ASP A 284 25.24 10.47 13.58
C ASP A 284 25.09 9.52 14.77
N MET A 285 24.31 8.46 14.62
CA MET A 285 24.20 7.41 15.64
C MET A 285 25.46 6.55 15.65
N THR A 286 25.94 6.22 16.85
CA THR A 286 27.00 5.23 17.03
C THR A 286 26.44 3.82 16.95
N GLU A 287 27.29 2.83 16.67
CA GLU A 287 26.90 1.41 16.62
C GLU A 287 26.25 0.97 17.95
N GLU A 288 26.78 1.43 19.10
CA GLU A 288 26.21 1.11 20.41
C GLU A 288 24.79 1.68 20.61
N GLN A 289 24.51 2.86 20.06
CA GLN A 289 23.18 3.47 20.15
C GLN A 289 22.17 2.73 19.28
N VAL A 290 22.59 2.25 18.10
CA VAL A 290 21.74 1.41 17.23
C VAL A 290 21.46 0.07 17.90
N GLU A 291 22.47 -0.56 18.50
CA GLU A 291 22.30 -1.80 19.24
C GLU A 291 21.37 -1.64 20.45
N GLU A 292 21.46 -0.51 21.17
CA GLU A 292 20.51 -0.19 22.24
C GLU A 292 19.07 -0.07 21.73
N GLN A 293 18.84 0.54 20.56
CA GLN A 293 17.51 0.58 19.94
C GLN A 293 16.99 -0.82 19.65
N ILE A 294 17.82 -1.68 19.05
CA ILE A 294 17.45 -3.06 18.71
C ILE A 294 17.06 -3.84 19.97
N ILE A 295 17.90 -3.78 21.02
CA ILE A 295 17.63 -4.41 22.31
C ILE A 295 16.30 -3.92 22.89
N ASN A 296 16.04 -2.61 22.85
CA ASN A 296 14.80 -2.04 23.41
C ASN A 296 13.56 -2.48 22.62
N LEU A 297 13.67 -2.58 21.29
CA LEU A 297 12.61 -3.07 20.43
C LEU A 297 12.32 -4.57 20.71
N GLU A 298 13.35 -5.39 20.80
CA GLU A 298 13.21 -6.82 21.11
C GLU A 298 12.63 -7.05 22.52
N LYS A 299 13.07 -6.27 23.53
CA LYS A 299 12.44 -6.25 24.86
C LYS A 299 10.95 -5.92 24.77
N MET A 300 10.56 -4.95 23.94
CA MET A 300 9.16 -4.61 23.77
C MET A 300 8.36 -5.79 23.20
N PHE A 301 8.88 -6.47 22.17
CA PHE A 301 8.23 -7.66 21.59
C PHE A 301 8.13 -8.81 22.58
N ILE A 302 9.20 -9.13 23.31
CA ILE A 302 9.22 -10.16 24.34
C ILE A 302 8.22 -9.85 25.46
N LYS A 303 8.25 -8.61 25.98
CA LYS A 303 7.37 -8.18 27.07
C LYS A 303 5.90 -8.17 26.67
N ASN A 304 5.59 -7.77 25.43
CA ASN A 304 4.21 -7.55 25.00
C ASN A 304 3.60 -8.69 24.19
N GLY A 305 4.41 -9.60 23.65
CA GLY A 305 4.00 -10.73 22.82
C GLY A 305 4.14 -12.07 23.53
N GLU A 306 4.82 -13.00 22.85
CA GLU A 306 4.88 -14.42 23.20
C GLU A 306 5.97 -14.81 24.22
N GLY A 307 6.72 -13.84 24.74
CA GLY A 307 7.79 -14.08 25.70
C GLY A 307 9.10 -14.53 25.05
N PHE A 308 10.16 -14.62 25.85
CA PHE A 308 11.52 -14.84 25.37
C PHE A 308 11.69 -16.19 24.65
N THR A 309 11.08 -17.26 25.18
CA THR A 309 11.24 -18.61 24.61
C THR A 309 10.70 -18.69 23.18
N SER A 310 9.52 -18.13 22.93
CA SER A 310 8.93 -18.12 21.58
C SER A 310 9.69 -17.18 20.65
N TRP A 311 10.06 -16.00 21.17
CA TRP A 311 10.89 -15.05 20.42
C TRP A 311 12.21 -15.70 19.93
N LEU A 312 12.90 -16.46 20.78
CA LEU A 312 14.15 -17.15 20.41
C LEU A 312 13.91 -18.22 19.35
N ASP A 313 12.86 -19.03 19.50
CA ASP A 313 12.48 -20.05 18.50
C ASP A 313 12.20 -19.40 17.13
N ASP A 314 11.53 -18.24 17.11
CA ASP A 314 11.29 -17.50 15.87
C ASP A 314 12.56 -16.92 15.27
N GLN A 315 13.49 -16.40 16.07
CA GLN A 315 14.81 -15.97 15.58
C GLN A 315 15.58 -17.14 14.95
N GLU A 316 15.56 -18.32 15.58
CA GLU A 316 16.21 -19.52 15.04
C GLU A 316 15.57 -20.01 13.73
N LYS A 317 14.23 -19.95 13.63
CA LYS A 317 13.51 -20.27 12.38
C LYS A 317 13.88 -19.30 11.26
N GLN A 318 13.95 -18.01 11.55
CA GLN A 318 14.37 -17.00 10.57
C GLN A 318 15.83 -17.22 10.14
N LEU A 319 16.74 -17.49 11.07
CA LEU A 319 18.13 -17.81 10.76
C LEU A 319 18.24 -18.99 9.78
N LYS A 320 17.49 -20.06 10.04
CA LYS A 320 17.43 -21.25 9.17
C LYS A 320 16.81 -20.96 7.80
N SER A 321 15.82 -20.08 7.72
CA SER A 321 15.18 -19.73 6.44
C SER A 321 16.13 -18.95 5.51
N PHE A 322 17.09 -18.22 6.08
CA PHE A 322 18.19 -17.59 5.35
C PHE A 322 19.37 -18.53 5.05
N GLY A 323 19.29 -19.80 5.46
CA GLY A 323 20.35 -20.79 5.25
C GLY A 323 21.61 -20.55 6.09
N ILE A 324 21.47 -19.84 7.22
CA ILE A 324 22.57 -19.55 8.14
C ILE A 324 22.54 -20.59 9.27
N GLU A 325 23.68 -21.20 9.57
CA GLU A 325 23.78 -22.30 10.56
C GLU A 325 23.83 -21.81 12.01
N GLU A 326 24.41 -20.63 12.26
CA GLU A 326 24.64 -20.13 13.62
C GLU A 326 24.55 -18.61 13.70
N PHE A 327 24.09 -18.09 14.85
CA PHE A 327 24.10 -16.66 15.13
C PHE A 327 25.53 -16.13 15.21
N ASP A 328 25.73 -14.89 14.76
CA ASP A 328 26.98 -14.17 14.96
C ASP A 328 27.21 -13.81 16.44
N ASN A 329 28.39 -13.28 16.75
CA ASN A 329 28.78 -12.96 18.12
C ASN A 329 27.92 -11.85 18.74
N GLU A 330 27.45 -10.91 17.92
CA GLU A 330 26.65 -9.77 18.37
C GLU A 330 25.26 -10.24 18.80
N MET A 331 24.59 -11.02 17.95
CA MET A 331 23.30 -11.62 18.25
C MET A 331 23.40 -12.62 19.43
N LYS A 332 24.49 -13.40 19.53
CA LYS A 332 24.73 -14.27 20.70
C LYS A 332 24.81 -13.45 22.00
N ALA A 333 25.54 -12.33 21.99
CA ALA A 333 25.63 -11.44 23.14
C ALA A 333 24.26 -10.82 23.49
N ARG A 334 23.49 -10.43 22.46
CA ARG A 334 22.14 -9.88 22.61
C ARG A 334 21.17 -10.89 23.22
N ILE A 335 21.17 -12.13 22.74
CA ILE A 335 20.34 -13.24 23.26
C ILE A 335 20.60 -13.45 24.75
N GLU A 336 21.87 -13.52 25.18
CA GLU A 336 22.22 -13.69 26.59
C GLU A 336 21.75 -12.51 27.46
N LEU A 337 21.91 -11.27 26.96
CA LEU A 337 21.43 -10.08 27.64
C LEU A 337 19.90 -10.11 27.80
N LEU A 338 19.17 -10.43 26.74
CA LEU A 338 17.71 -10.49 26.74
C LEU A 338 17.17 -11.63 27.60
N LYS A 339 17.83 -12.79 27.58
CA LYS A 339 17.48 -13.94 28.41
C LYS A 339 17.53 -13.57 29.89
N LYS A 340 18.67 -13.03 30.33
CA LYS A 340 18.85 -12.60 31.73
C LYS A 340 17.80 -11.56 32.13
N TRP A 341 17.58 -10.56 31.29
CA TRP A 341 16.55 -9.54 31.52
C TRP A 341 15.13 -10.15 31.59
N ALA A 342 14.81 -11.11 30.73
CA ALA A 342 13.50 -11.76 30.70
C ALA A 342 13.29 -12.66 31.92
N GLU A 343 14.32 -13.37 32.39
CA GLU A 343 14.28 -14.16 33.64
C GLU A 343 14.01 -13.27 34.85
N GLU A 344 14.76 -12.17 35.00
CA GLU A 344 14.64 -11.21 36.11
C GLU A 344 13.25 -10.55 36.18
N ASN A 345 12.58 -10.37 35.03
CA ASN A 345 11.29 -9.70 34.93
C ASN A 345 10.11 -10.65 34.71
N ASN A 346 10.34 -11.97 34.78
CA ASN A 346 9.33 -13.01 34.51
C ASN A 346 8.65 -12.85 33.13
N PHE A 347 9.44 -12.66 32.07
CA PHE A 347 9.01 -12.51 30.68
C PHE A 347 9.41 -13.70 29.78
N MET A 348 9.75 -14.85 30.39
CA MET A 348 10.07 -16.08 29.66
C MET A 348 8.87 -16.65 28.90
N GLU A 349 7.66 -16.44 29.43
CA GLU A 349 6.41 -16.99 28.90
C GLU A 349 5.52 -15.90 28.26
N PRO A 350 4.56 -16.28 27.38
CA PRO A 350 3.64 -15.34 26.72
C PRO A 350 2.89 -14.43 27.68
N LYS A 351 2.65 -13.17 27.27
CA LYS A 351 1.87 -12.19 28.05
C LYS A 351 0.49 -12.72 28.44
N ALA A 352 -0.16 -13.46 27.55
CA ALA A 352 -1.45 -14.08 27.80
C ALA A 352 -1.39 -15.04 29.00
N LYS A 353 -0.44 -15.98 28.99
CA LYS A 353 -0.22 -16.94 30.08
C LYS A 353 0.16 -16.23 31.40
N ARG A 354 1.02 -15.21 31.33
CA ARG A 354 1.40 -14.39 32.50
C ARG A 354 0.24 -13.60 33.10
N LYS A 355 -0.77 -13.26 32.29
CA LYS A 355 -2.01 -12.58 32.71
C LYS A 355 -3.16 -13.53 33.04
N GLY A 356 -2.95 -14.85 32.90
CA GLY A 356 -4.00 -15.84 33.11
C GLY A 356 -5.12 -15.77 32.07
N TRP A 357 -4.82 -15.33 30.85
CA TRP A 357 -5.74 -15.42 29.73
C TRP A 357 -5.74 -16.85 29.21
N ASP A 358 -6.89 -17.54 29.32
CA ASP A 358 -7.11 -18.79 28.60
C ASP A 358 -7.20 -18.47 27.10
N ILE A 359 -6.22 -18.95 26.32
CA ILE A 359 -6.24 -18.92 24.85
C ILE A 359 -6.50 -20.33 24.35
#